data_AF-A0A2P2DCJ4-F1
#
_entry.id   AF-A0A2P2DCJ4-F1
#
_cell.length_a   1.000
_cell.length_b   1.000
_cell.length_c   1.000
_cell.angle_alpha   90.00
_cell.angle_beta   90.00
_cell.angle_gamma   90.00
#
_symmetry.space_group_name_H-M   'P 1'
#
loop_
_entity.id
_entity.type
_entity.pdbx_description
1 polymer ?
#
loop_
_entity_poly.entity_id
_entity_poly.type
_entity_poly.pdbx_seq_one_letter_code
_entity_poly.pdbx_strand_id
1 'polypeptide(L)'
;MLGVDSSYSNGNLQVAFGAEENYLLVRSLDSSVIHLGDAEDKIEYRNIVDEYLRFKSLHIQGNYGEAYLAVRSTQYKLILLYDKILTKNITLVRSELELLGRKARDKEKTQTKAFLRLALRDVSEAEQKLVMARNIRPYLYLLKLREMLFALKILKHSGKFVIFLNLLHDGQYMDSIEFYDFDAIESELIRGFGPSSKYLAIHYDNAFLPFREESIYEDKMTNFKTQTINQNETLK
;
A
#
# COMPACT_ATOMS: atom_id res chain seq x y z
N MET A 1 34.86 30.81 -21.21
CA MET A 1 33.38 30.88 -21.31
C MET A 1 32.85 29.45 -21.35
N LEU A 2 32.76 28.78 -20.19
CA LEU A 2 32.21 27.43 -20.05
C LEU A 2 31.71 27.28 -18.61
N GLY A 3 30.41 27.09 -18.42
CA GLY A 3 29.86 26.84 -17.08
C GLY A 3 28.37 27.13 -16.93
N VAL A 4 27.49 26.48 -17.71
CA VAL A 4 26.03 26.56 -17.49
C VAL A 4 25.30 25.20 -17.58
N ASP A 5 25.85 24.16 -18.21
CA ASP A 5 25.04 22.96 -18.54
C ASP A 5 24.98 21.83 -17.49
N SER A 6 25.77 21.85 -16.41
CA SER A 6 25.82 20.72 -15.46
C SER A 6 24.84 20.79 -14.28
N SER A 7 24.29 21.96 -13.95
CA SER A 7 23.33 22.10 -12.83
C SER A 7 21.90 21.74 -13.22
N TYR A 8 21.52 21.96 -14.48
CA TYR A 8 20.18 21.69 -14.99
C TYR A 8 19.91 20.18 -15.18
N SER A 9 20.92 19.38 -15.56
CA SER A 9 20.74 17.93 -15.74
C SER A 9 20.57 17.18 -14.42
N ASN A 10 21.33 17.56 -13.37
CA ASN A 10 21.23 16.97 -12.04
C ASN A 10 19.93 17.36 -11.31
N GLY A 11 19.45 18.60 -11.50
CA GLY A 11 18.15 19.04 -10.99
C GLY A 11 16.98 18.26 -11.60
N ASN A 12 16.99 18.06 -12.92
CA ASN A 12 15.96 17.27 -13.60
C ASN A 12 15.95 15.78 -13.18
N LEU A 13 17.12 15.18 -12.95
CA LEU A 13 17.24 13.80 -12.46
C LEU A 13 16.69 13.65 -11.03
N GLN A 14 17.05 14.53 -10.10
CA GLN A 14 16.52 14.50 -8.72
C GLN A 14 15.00 14.67 -8.68
N VAL A 15 14.46 15.52 -9.55
CA VAL A 15 13.01 15.77 -9.61
C VAL A 15 12.28 14.57 -10.24
N ALA A 16 12.85 13.92 -11.26
CA ALA A 16 12.30 12.68 -11.83
C ALA A 16 12.28 11.52 -10.81
N PHE A 17 13.37 11.33 -10.06
CA PHE A 17 13.43 10.32 -8.99
C PHE A 17 12.43 10.61 -7.85
N GLY A 18 12.26 11.88 -7.47
CA GLY A 18 11.25 12.27 -6.50
C GLY A 18 9.82 12.03 -7.00
N ALA A 19 9.55 12.25 -8.30
CA ALA A 19 8.22 12.04 -8.88
C ALA A 19 7.82 10.56 -8.97
N GLU A 20 8.75 9.68 -9.34
CA GLU A 20 8.54 8.22 -9.39
C GLU A 20 8.31 7.64 -7.99
N GLU A 21 9.03 8.14 -7.00
CA GLU A 21 8.83 7.69 -5.63
C GLU A 21 7.46 8.11 -5.07
N ASN A 22 7.01 9.34 -5.31
CA ASN A 22 5.68 9.78 -4.91
C ASN A 22 4.58 8.96 -5.61
N TYR A 23 4.79 8.59 -6.88
CA TYR A 23 3.90 7.67 -7.60
C TYR A 23 3.74 6.34 -6.84
N LEU A 24 4.85 5.70 -6.47
CA LEU A 24 4.84 4.43 -5.75
C LEU A 24 4.15 4.56 -4.40
N LEU A 25 4.43 5.64 -3.65
CA LEU A 25 3.86 5.89 -2.33
C LEU A 25 2.35 6.07 -2.37
N VAL A 26 1.83 6.83 -3.33
CA VAL A 26 0.38 7.03 -3.49
C VAL A 26 -0.27 5.71 -3.91
N ARG A 27 0.23 5.07 -4.98
CA ARG A 27 -0.36 3.84 -5.54
C ARG A 27 -0.36 2.68 -4.56
N SER A 28 0.72 2.48 -3.81
CA SER A 28 0.87 1.34 -2.89
C SER A 28 -0.16 1.33 -1.75
N LEU A 29 -0.75 2.49 -1.42
CA LEU A 29 -1.73 2.61 -0.34
C LEU A 29 -3.17 2.30 -0.80
N ASP A 30 -3.44 2.36 -2.11
CA ASP A 30 -4.79 2.28 -2.70
C ASP A 30 -5.58 1.07 -2.21
N SER A 31 -5.02 -0.13 -2.38
CA SER A 31 -5.69 -1.36 -1.96
C SER A 31 -6.00 -1.33 -0.46
N SER A 32 -5.08 -0.87 0.38
CA SER A 32 -5.30 -0.90 1.83
C SER A 32 -6.35 0.11 2.28
N VAL A 33 -6.47 1.26 1.60
CA VAL A 33 -7.58 2.20 1.81
C VAL A 33 -8.91 1.59 1.38
N ILE A 34 -8.94 0.85 0.26
CA ILE A 34 -10.15 0.20 -0.22
C ILE A 34 -10.68 -0.83 0.79
N HIS A 35 -9.79 -1.67 1.34
CA HIS A 35 -10.17 -2.76 2.24
C HIS A 35 -10.34 -2.35 3.71
N LEU A 36 -9.53 -1.40 4.20
CA LEU A 36 -9.46 -1.04 5.63
C LEU A 36 -9.94 0.39 5.92
N GLY A 37 -10.02 1.22 4.89
CA GLY A 37 -10.44 2.61 5.02
C GLY A 37 -11.94 2.72 5.25
N ASP A 38 -12.31 3.65 6.13
CA ASP A 38 -13.69 4.11 6.23
C ASP A 38 -14.02 5.08 5.09
N ALA A 39 -15.28 5.56 5.04
CA ALA A 39 -15.69 6.51 4.00
C ALA A 39 -14.86 7.80 4.01
N GLU A 40 -14.45 8.27 5.20
CA GLU A 40 -13.61 9.46 5.35
C GLU A 40 -12.20 9.22 4.82
N ASP A 41 -11.61 8.05 5.10
CA ASP A 41 -10.30 7.64 4.56
C ASP A 41 -10.30 7.59 3.05
N LYS A 42 -11.37 7.04 2.45
CA LYS A 42 -11.51 6.97 0.99
C LYS A 42 -11.64 8.36 0.37
N ILE A 43 -12.33 9.29 1.02
CA ILE A 43 -12.42 10.69 0.59
C ILE A 43 -11.05 11.37 0.70
N GLU A 44 -10.35 11.21 1.83
CA GLU A 44 -9.03 11.78 2.03
C GLU A 44 -8.05 11.25 0.99
N TYR A 45 -8.08 9.94 0.71
CA TYR A 45 -7.25 9.34 -0.33
C TYR A 45 -7.56 9.91 -1.73
N ARG A 46 -8.83 10.11 -2.09
CA ARG A 46 -9.20 10.78 -3.36
C ARG A 46 -8.60 12.18 -3.43
N ASN A 47 -8.70 12.96 -2.35
CA ASN A 47 -8.15 14.31 -2.30
C ASN A 47 -6.62 14.32 -2.46
N ILE A 48 -5.93 13.36 -1.84
CA ILE A 48 -4.48 13.17 -1.99
C ILE A 48 -4.12 12.84 -3.45
N VAL A 49 -4.88 11.94 -4.09
CA VAL A 49 -4.66 11.58 -5.50
C VAL A 49 -4.89 12.79 -6.41
N ASP A 50 -5.95 13.57 -6.19
CA ASP A 50 -6.24 14.79 -6.95
C ASP A 50 -5.11 15.83 -6.80
N GLU A 51 -4.59 16.02 -5.59
CA GLU A 51 -3.49 16.94 -5.33
C GLU A 51 -2.16 16.45 -5.95
N TYR A 52 -1.92 15.14 -5.92
CA TYR A 52 -0.80 14.52 -6.62
C TYR A 52 -0.89 14.73 -8.14
N LEU A 53 -2.07 14.60 -8.73
CA LEU A 53 -2.30 14.86 -10.16
C LEU A 53 -2.12 16.34 -10.49
N ARG A 54 -2.55 17.26 -9.62
CA ARG A 54 -2.27 18.69 -9.74
C ARG A 54 -0.77 18.97 -9.73
N PHE A 55 -0.02 18.34 -8.82
CA PHE A 55 1.45 18.42 -8.81
C PHE A 55 2.03 17.99 -10.17
N LYS A 56 1.61 16.86 -10.72
CA LYS A 56 2.09 16.38 -12.03
C LYS A 56 1.79 17.39 -13.14
N SER A 57 0.59 17.96 -13.15
CA SER A 57 0.19 18.97 -14.14
C SER A 57 1.06 20.22 -14.06
N LEU A 58 1.23 20.79 -12.86
CA LEU A 58 2.09 21.97 -12.63
C LEU A 58 3.54 21.70 -13.02
N HIS A 59 4.03 20.50 -12.73
CA HIS A 59 5.38 20.09 -13.10
C HIS A 59 5.57 20.03 -14.63
N ILE A 60 4.61 19.45 -15.36
CA ILE A 60 4.64 19.39 -16.83
C ILE A 60 4.59 20.80 -17.45
N GLN A 61 3.85 21.72 -16.84
CA GLN A 61 3.74 23.12 -17.26
C GLN A 61 4.98 23.96 -16.91
N GLY A 62 5.98 23.40 -16.22
CA GLY A 62 7.19 24.12 -15.80
C GLY A 62 7.00 25.05 -14.61
N ASN A 63 5.87 24.98 -13.90
CA ASN A 63 5.61 25.76 -12.69
C ASN A 63 6.17 25.05 -11.45
N TYR A 64 7.50 25.04 -11.32
CA TYR A 64 8.20 24.25 -10.30
C TYR A 64 7.98 24.72 -8.87
N GLY A 65 7.74 26.02 -8.64
CA GLY A 65 7.48 26.55 -7.30
C GLY A 65 6.16 26.03 -6.71
N GLU A 66 5.07 26.14 -7.48
CA GLU A 66 3.77 25.61 -7.10
C GLU A 66 3.75 24.07 -7.06
N ALA A 67 4.46 23.41 -8.00
CA ALA A 67 4.62 21.97 -7.98
C ALA A 67 5.30 21.49 -6.69
N TYR A 68 6.33 22.21 -6.22
CA TYR A 68 7.01 21.89 -4.97
C TYR A 68 6.09 22.03 -3.74
N LEU A 69 5.26 23.06 -3.68
CA LEU A 69 4.28 23.22 -2.58
C LEU A 69 3.23 22.10 -2.61
N ALA A 70 2.70 21.79 -3.80
CA ALA A 70 1.71 20.73 -3.98
C ALA A 70 2.25 19.36 -3.57
N VAL A 71 3.49 19.00 -3.95
CA VAL A 71 4.07 17.71 -3.57
C VAL A 71 4.32 17.62 -2.06
N ARG A 72 4.75 18.71 -1.41
CA ARG A 72 4.97 18.73 0.05
C ARG A 72 3.66 18.58 0.81
N SER A 73 2.60 19.24 0.36
CA SER A 73 1.25 19.11 0.92
C SER A 73 0.71 17.69 0.73
N THR A 74 0.84 17.13 -0.48
CA THR A 74 0.47 15.73 -0.80
C THR A 74 1.17 14.75 0.15
N GLN A 75 2.50 14.89 0.30
CA GLN A 75 3.30 14.02 1.16
C GLN A 75 2.87 14.11 2.64
N TYR A 76 2.58 15.31 3.13
CA TYR A 76 2.11 15.51 4.50
C TYR A 76 0.79 14.79 4.75
N LYS A 77 -0.22 14.98 3.88
CA LYS A 77 -1.51 14.29 3.99
C LYS A 77 -1.36 12.77 3.87
N LEU A 78 -0.50 12.34 2.95
CA LEU A 78 -0.21 10.92 2.75
C LEU A 78 0.42 10.29 4.00
N ILE A 79 1.31 10.98 4.72
CA ILE A 79 1.87 10.50 6.00
C ILE A 79 0.76 10.24 7.02
N LEU A 80 -0.20 11.16 7.15
CA LEU A 80 -1.31 11.01 8.10
C LEU A 80 -2.19 9.82 7.75
N LEU A 81 -2.52 9.65 6.47
CA LEU A 81 -3.32 8.52 6.02
C LEU A 81 -2.58 7.18 6.14
N TYR A 82 -1.30 7.11 5.79
CA TYR A 82 -0.47 5.93 6.03
C TYR A 82 -0.48 5.53 7.50
N ASP A 83 -0.29 6.48 8.42
CA ASP A 83 -0.30 6.22 9.85
C ASP A 83 -1.61 5.57 10.32
N LYS A 84 -2.75 6.12 9.89
CA LYS A 84 -4.10 5.61 10.20
C LYS A 84 -4.30 4.20 9.63
N ILE A 85 -4.02 4.00 8.34
CA ILE A 85 -4.23 2.71 7.67
C ILE A 85 -3.28 1.62 8.20
N LEU A 86 -2.00 1.95 8.43
CA LEU A 86 -1.04 1.01 9.03
C LEU A 86 -1.47 0.58 10.44
N THR A 87 -1.93 1.52 11.26
CA THR A 87 -2.42 1.22 12.62
C THR A 87 -3.64 0.30 12.58
N LYS A 88 -4.59 0.54 11.65
CA LYS A 88 -5.73 -0.37 11.43
C LYS A 88 -5.27 -1.76 10.99
N ASN A 89 -4.34 -1.82 10.03
CA ASN A 89 -3.82 -3.08 9.49
C ASN A 89 -3.06 -3.91 10.54
N ILE A 90 -2.17 -3.29 11.32
CA ILE A 90 -1.47 -3.93 12.44
C ILE A 90 -2.48 -4.56 13.42
N THR A 91 -3.50 -3.80 13.83
CA THR A 91 -4.54 -4.29 14.75
C THR A 91 -5.28 -5.49 14.16
N LEU A 92 -5.69 -5.40 12.88
CA LEU A 92 -6.36 -6.50 12.18
C LEU A 92 -5.50 -7.76 12.14
N VAL A 93 -4.29 -7.67 11.58
CA VAL A 93 -3.40 -8.83 11.39
C VAL A 93 -3.05 -9.45 12.74
N ARG A 94 -2.73 -8.65 13.76
CA ARG A 94 -2.48 -9.16 15.12
C ARG A 94 -3.68 -9.92 15.67
N SER A 95 -4.88 -9.35 15.58
CA SER A 95 -6.09 -9.99 16.11
C SER A 95 -6.38 -11.35 15.44
N GLU A 96 -6.15 -11.46 14.13
CA GLU A 96 -6.27 -12.73 13.40
C GLU A 96 -5.20 -13.73 13.84
N LEU A 97 -3.94 -13.30 13.99
CA LEU A 97 -2.86 -14.17 14.45
C LEU A 97 -3.07 -14.67 15.88
N GLU A 98 -3.62 -13.84 16.77
CA GLU A 98 -3.97 -14.26 18.13
C GLU A 98 -5.10 -15.31 18.12
N LEU A 99 -6.12 -15.11 17.28
CA LEU A 99 -7.20 -16.08 17.10
C LEU A 99 -6.66 -17.42 16.57
N LEU A 100 -5.81 -17.37 15.54
CA LEU A 100 -5.18 -18.54 14.94
C LEU A 100 -4.22 -19.24 15.91
N GLY A 101 -3.47 -18.48 16.71
CA GLY A 101 -2.60 -19.00 17.76
C GLY A 101 -3.37 -19.80 18.80
N ARG A 102 -4.58 -19.33 19.18
CA ARG A 102 -5.48 -20.10 20.06
C ARG A 102 -5.99 -21.38 19.39
N LYS A 103 -6.40 -21.33 18.12
CA LYS A 103 -6.85 -22.50 17.34
C LYS A 103 -5.75 -23.56 17.16
N ALA A 104 -4.50 -23.13 17.07
CA ALA A 104 -3.36 -23.99 16.81
C ALA A 104 -2.92 -24.84 18.01
N ARG A 105 -3.28 -24.45 19.24
CA ARG A 105 -2.77 -25.05 20.50
C ARG A 105 -3.01 -26.56 20.61
N ASP A 106 -4.05 -27.08 19.96
CA ASP A 106 -4.47 -28.49 20.05
C ASP A 106 -4.25 -29.30 18.75
N LYS A 107 -3.73 -28.68 17.68
CA LYS A 107 -3.57 -29.29 16.33
C LYS A 107 -2.19 -29.02 15.73
N GLU A 108 -1.14 -29.07 16.55
CA GLU A 108 0.19 -28.54 16.21
C GLU A 108 0.93 -29.34 15.12
N LYS A 109 0.84 -28.89 13.86
CA LYS A 109 1.80 -29.24 12.81
C LYS A 109 3.01 -28.28 12.89
N THR A 110 4.22 -28.77 12.57
CA THR A 110 5.46 -27.98 12.54
C THR A 110 5.33 -26.70 11.69
N GLN A 111 4.59 -26.78 10.57
CA GLN A 111 4.39 -25.68 9.65
C GLN A 111 3.56 -24.53 10.26
N THR A 112 2.52 -24.84 11.05
CA THR A 112 1.70 -23.86 11.75
C THR A 112 2.53 -23.01 12.71
N LYS A 113 3.39 -23.65 13.51
CA LYS A 113 4.31 -22.94 14.42
C LYS A 113 5.31 -22.06 13.67
N ALA A 114 5.77 -22.52 12.51
CA ALA A 114 6.67 -21.73 11.67
C ALA A 114 5.97 -20.47 11.14
N PHE A 115 4.80 -20.61 10.52
CA PHE A 115 4.04 -19.47 9.98
C PHE A 115 3.59 -18.49 11.06
N LEU A 116 3.11 -18.95 12.22
CA LEU A 116 2.76 -18.05 13.33
C LEU A 116 3.96 -17.22 13.80
N ARG A 117 5.15 -17.83 13.94
CA ARG A 117 6.35 -17.10 14.35
C ARG A 117 6.80 -16.08 13.31
N LEU A 118 6.80 -16.45 12.04
CA LEU A 118 7.14 -15.54 10.94
C LEU A 118 6.16 -14.37 10.88
N ALA A 119 4.87 -14.64 10.94
CA ALA A 119 3.84 -13.61 10.90
C ALA A 119 3.95 -12.62 12.06
N LEU A 120 4.10 -13.12 13.30
CA LEU A 120 4.22 -12.27 14.49
C LEU A 120 5.51 -11.43 14.46
N ARG A 121 6.63 -12.01 14.01
CA ARG A 121 7.88 -11.27 13.81
C ARG A 121 7.68 -10.12 12.83
N ASP A 122 7.05 -10.39 11.69
CA ASP A 122 6.81 -9.39 10.66
C ASP A 122 5.87 -8.28 11.16
N VAL A 123 4.83 -8.60 11.96
CA VAL A 123 4.01 -7.56 12.63
C VAL A 123 4.87 -6.68 13.53
N SER A 124 5.72 -7.28 14.37
CA SER A 124 6.61 -6.52 15.26
C SER A 124 7.60 -5.64 14.49
N GLU A 125 8.13 -6.13 13.37
CA GLU A 125 9.04 -5.34 12.52
C GLU A 125 8.29 -4.16 11.88
N ALA A 126 7.09 -4.38 11.35
CA ALA A 126 6.28 -3.32 10.78
C ALA A 126 5.91 -2.24 11.81
N GLU A 127 5.62 -2.62 13.06
CA GLU A 127 5.39 -1.68 14.14
C GLU A 127 6.62 -0.84 14.47
N GLN A 128 7.80 -1.47 14.54
CA GLN A 128 9.05 -0.76 14.74
C GLN A 128 9.29 0.26 13.62
N LYS A 129 9.03 -0.13 12.36
CA LYS A 129 9.11 0.76 11.20
C LYS A 129 8.15 1.94 11.30
N LEU A 130 6.91 1.70 11.73
CA LEU A 130 5.93 2.78 11.96
C LEU A 130 6.37 3.72 13.10
N VAL A 131 6.90 3.18 14.20
CA VAL A 131 7.45 3.97 15.32
C VAL A 131 8.63 4.82 14.84
N MET A 132 9.54 4.26 14.04
CA MET A 132 10.63 5.02 13.43
C MET A 132 10.09 6.15 12.55
N ALA A 133 9.12 5.87 11.68
CA ALA A 133 8.50 6.88 10.81
C ALA A 133 7.87 8.04 11.60
N ARG A 134 7.17 7.73 12.70
CA ARG A 134 6.59 8.73 13.61
C ARG A 134 7.67 9.64 14.21
N ASN A 135 8.83 9.08 14.57
CA ASN A 135 9.93 9.79 15.24
C ASN A 135 10.95 10.47 14.31
N ILE A 136 10.94 10.19 12.99
CA ILE A 136 11.77 10.92 12.02
C ILE A 136 11.43 12.43 12.10
N ARG A 137 12.43 13.30 11.86
CA ARG A 137 12.26 14.75 11.87
C ARG A 137 11.08 15.21 10.99
N PRO A 138 10.28 16.21 11.43
CA PRO A 138 9.03 16.57 10.76
C PRO A 138 9.17 16.81 9.25
N TYR A 139 10.20 17.52 8.81
CA TYR A 139 10.33 17.94 7.41
C TYR A 139 10.88 16.87 6.45
N LEU A 140 11.32 15.71 6.95
CA LEU A 140 11.86 14.61 6.14
C LEU A 140 10.74 13.69 5.63
N TYR A 141 9.79 14.26 4.88
CA TYR A 141 8.56 13.56 4.48
C TYR A 141 8.81 12.29 3.64
N LEU A 142 9.67 12.35 2.61
CA LEU A 142 9.99 11.18 1.79
C LEU A 142 10.58 10.05 2.63
N LEU A 143 11.48 10.36 3.56
CA LEU A 143 12.07 9.34 4.43
C LEU A 143 11.02 8.69 5.34
N LYS A 144 10.10 9.50 5.90
CA LYS A 144 8.95 8.97 6.68
C LYS A 144 8.10 8.03 5.83
N LEU A 145 7.74 8.47 4.64
CA LEU A 145 6.90 7.71 3.72
C LEU A 145 7.58 6.41 3.25
N ARG A 146 8.90 6.40 3.05
CA ARG A 146 9.67 5.18 2.77
C ARG A 146 9.55 4.15 3.90
N GLU A 147 9.78 4.58 5.14
CA GLU A 147 9.65 3.69 6.31
C GLU A 147 8.20 3.18 6.47
N MET A 148 7.21 4.03 6.21
CA MET A 148 5.78 3.64 6.21
C MET A 148 5.45 2.65 5.07
N LEU A 149 6.00 2.83 3.88
CA LEU A 149 5.84 1.88 2.77
C LEU A 149 6.51 0.54 3.09
N PHE A 150 7.68 0.55 3.75
CA PHE A 150 8.31 -0.69 4.23
C PHE A 150 7.44 -1.39 5.27
N ALA A 151 6.89 -0.66 6.25
CA ALA A 151 5.93 -1.21 7.20
C ALA A 151 4.73 -1.85 6.49
N LEU A 152 4.17 -1.17 5.48
CA LEU A 152 3.04 -1.68 4.70
C LEU A 152 3.38 -3.00 3.98
N LYS A 153 4.55 -3.08 3.33
CA LYS A 153 5.02 -4.28 2.62
C LYS A 153 5.20 -5.46 3.58
N ILE A 154 5.77 -5.21 4.76
CA ILE A 154 5.97 -6.23 5.79
C ILE A 154 4.61 -6.71 6.33
N LEU A 155 3.65 -5.81 6.56
CA LEU A 155 2.31 -6.20 7.01
C LEU A 155 1.56 -7.03 5.98
N LYS A 156 1.64 -6.67 4.70
CA LYS A 156 1.06 -7.47 3.61
C LYS A 156 1.69 -8.85 3.54
N HIS A 157 3.00 -8.97 3.80
CA HIS A 157 3.66 -10.26 3.92
C HIS A 157 3.16 -11.05 5.14
N SER A 158 3.02 -10.41 6.30
CA SER A 158 2.43 -11.04 7.50
C SER A 158 0.99 -11.51 7.26
N GLY A 159 0.19 -10.70 6.55
CA GLY A 159 -1.17 -11.04 6.14
C GLY A 159 -1.23 -12.30 5.27
N LYS A 160 -0.20 -12.61 4.47
CA LYS A 160 -0.15 -13.87 3.71
C LYS A 160 -0.12 -15.08 4.65
N PHE A 161 0.64 -15.00 5.75
CA PHE A 161 0.64 -16.07 6.74
C PHE A 161 -0.71 -16.21 7.46
N VAL A 162 -1.47 -15.13 7.64
CA VAL A 162 -2.85 -15.22 8.15
C VAL A 162 -3.70 -16.07 7.19
N ILE A 163 -3.61 -15.85 5.88
CA ILE A 163 -4.32 -16.65 4.87
C ILE A 163 -3.89 -18.12 4.94
N PHE A 164 -2.58 -18.37 4.96
CA PHE A 164 -2.03 -19.71 5.03
C PHE A 164 -2.48 -20.47 6.27
N LEU A 165 -2.44 -19.82 7.44
CA LEU A 165 -2.87 -20.42 8.69
C LEU A 165 -4.37 -20.74 8.69
N ASN A 166 -5.22 -19.85 8.15
CA ASN A 166 -6.65 -20.16 8.00
C ASN A 166 -6.87 -21.36 7.08
N LEU A 167 -6.18 -21.43 5.95
CA LEU A 167 -6.27 -22.57 5.04
C LEU A 167 -5.74 -23.87 5.67
N LEU A 168 -4.68 -23.83 6.49
CA LEU A 168 -4.21 -25.02 7.22
C LEU A 168 -5.19 -25.54 8.27
N HIS A 169 -5.90 -24.63 8.95
CA HIS A 169 -6.73 -24.99 10.09
C HIS A 169 -8.19 -25.30 9.71
N ASP A 170 -8.72 -24.51 8.78
CA ASP A 170 -10.13 -24.53 8.40
C ASP A 170 -10.32 -24.93 6.92
N GLY A 171 -9.24 -24.97 6.12
CA GLY A 171 -9.29 -25.47 4.75
C GLY A 171 -9.41 -26.99 4.71
N GLN A 172 -10.40 -27.48 3.97
CA GLN A 172 -10.73 -28.92 3.91
C GLN A 172 -9.80 -29.75 3.02
N TYR A 173 -8.95 -29.11 2.21
CA TYR A 173 -8.32 -29.76 1.05
C TYR A 173 -6.84 -29.39 0.86
N MET A 174 -6.21 -28.71 1.82
CA MET A 174 -4.87 -28.14 1.62
C MET A 174 -3.80 -28.89 2.42
N ASP A 175 -3.06 -29.75 1.72
CA ASP A 175 -1.99 -30.59 2.32
C ASP A 175 -0.61 -29.90 2.35
N SER A 176 -0.34 -28.94 1.45
CA SER A 176 0.93 -28.16 1.43
C SER A 176 0.76 -26.78 0.82
N ILE A 177 1.27 -25.73 1.47
CA ILE A 177 1.07 -24.32 1.07
C ILE A 177 2.15 -23.78 0.12
N GLU A 178 3.30 -24.45 0.05
CA GLU A 178 4.56 -23.89 -0.45
C GLU A 178 4.62 -23.62 -1.98
N PHE A 179 3.60 -24.00 -2.74
CA PHE A 179 3.63 -23.94 -4.22
C PHE A 179 2.43 -23.23 -4.86
N TYR A 180 1.55 -22.61 -4.07
CA TYR A 180 0.36 -21.97 -4.64
C TYR A 180 0.62 -20.52 -5.07
N ASP A 181 0.17 -20.22 -6.29
CA ASP A 181 0.10 -18.86 -6.82
C ASP A 181 -1.14 -18.11 -6.30
N PHE A 182 -1.29 -16.86 -6.73
CA PHE A 182 -2.39 -15.99 -6.27
C PHE A 182 -3.76 -16.61 -6.55
N ASP A 183 -3.98 -17.14 -7.75
CA ASP A 183 -5.26 -17.66 -8.23
C ASP A 183 -5.63 -18.98 -7.54
N ALA A 184 -4.63 -19.84 -7.26
CA ALA A 184 -4.86 -21.06 -6.50
C ALA A 184 -5.28 -20.76 -5.06
N ILE A 185 -4.61 -19.82 -4.39
CA ILE A 185 -5.01 -19.39 -3.04
C ILE A 185 -6.43 -18.78 -3.06
N GLU A 186 -6.73 -17.96 -4.07
CA GLU A 186 -8.08 -17.40 -4.23
C GLU A 186 -9.14 -18.51 -4.36
N SER A 187 -8.91 -19.48 -5.24
CA SER A 187 -9.82 -20.60 -5.47
C SER A 187 -10.07 -21.41 -4.19
N GLU A 188 -9.02 -21.65 -3.41
CA GLU A 188 -9.13 -22.33 -2.12
C GLU A 188 -9.88 -21.51 -1.08
N LEU A 189 -9.68 -20.19 -1.05
CA LEU A 189 -10.42 -19.31 -0.17
C LEU A 189 -11.91 -19.28 -0.53
N ILE A 190 -12.24 -19.23 -1.83
CA ILE A 190 -13.64 -19.31 -2.30
C ILE A 190 -14.25 -20.65 -1.92
N ARG A 191 -13.53 -21.76 -2.13
CA ARG A 191 -14.01 -23.11 -1.81
C ARG A 191 -14.21 -23.32 -0.30
N GLY A 192 -13.26 -22.87 0.52
CA GLY A 192 -13.26 -23.10 1.97
C GLY A 192 -14.12 -22.12 2.77
N PHE A 193 -14.21 -20.87 2.34
CA PHE A 193 -14.83 -19.78 3.12
C PHE A 193 -15.90 -19.00 2.36
N GLY A 194 -16.11 -19.29 1.07
CA GLY A 194 -17.07 -18.63 0.21
C GLY A 194 -16.53 -17.34 -0.45
N PRO A 195 -17.21 -16.86 -1.51
CA PRO A 195 -16.77 -15.72 -2.32
C PRO A 195 -16.89 -14.35 -1.63
N SER A 196 -17.49 -14.31 -0.44
CA SER A 196 -17.65 -13.10 0.39
C SER A 196 -16.82 -13.12 1.66
N SER A 197 -15.87 -14.05 1.74
CA SER A 197 -14.98 -14.12 2.89
C SER A 197 -14.12 -12.87 3.04
N LYS A 198 -13.95 -12.40 4.28
CA LYS A 198 -12.96 -11.36 4.62
C LYS A 198 -11.54 -11.77 4.25
N TYR A 199 -11.26 -13.07 4.16
CA TYR A 199 -9.95 -13.59 3.78
C TYR A 199 -9.61 -13.31 2.32
N LEU A 200 -10.62 -13.20 1.43
CA LEU A 200 -10.38 -12.76 0.06
C LEU A 200 -9.94 -11.30 0.03
N ALA A 201 -10.59 -10.41 0.80
CA ALA A 201 -10.17 -9.01 0.90
C ALA A 201 -8.72 -8.88 1.42
N ILE A 202 -8.34 -9.68 2.42
CA ILE A 202 -6.95 -9.71 2.91
C ILE A 202 -5.99 -10.24 1.84
N HIS A 203 -6.34 -11.31 1.13
CA HIS A 203 -5.51 -11.89 0.07
C HIS A 203 -5.24 -10.91 -1.08
N TYR A 204 -6.28 -10.24 -1.57
CA TYR A 204 -6.18 -9.17 -2.57
C TYR A 204 -5.35 -8.00 -2.05
N ASP A 205 -5.60 -7.52 -0.83
CA ASP A 205 -4.81 -6.44 -0.25
C ASP A 205 -3.33 -6.81 -0.17
N ASN A 206 -2.98 -8.03 0.25
CA ASN A 206 -1.60 -8.49 0.35
C ASN A 206 -0.86 -8.50 -1.00
N ALA A 207 -1.61 -8.57 -2.10
CA ALA A 207 -1.11 -8.47 -3.47
C ALA A 207 -1.14 -7.05 -4.05
N PHE A 208 -1.53 -6.04 -3.26
CA PHE A 208 -1.76 -4.66 -3.70
C PHE A 208 -2.87 -4.52 -4.75
N LEU A 209 -3.88 -5.40 -4.69
CA LEU A 209 -5.01 -5.42 -5.61
C LEU A 209 -6.29 -5.03 -4.89
N PRO A 210 -7.20 -4.27 -5.51
CA PRO A 210 -8.52 -3.99 -4.96
C PRO A 210 -9.44 -5.23 -5.06
N PHE A 211 -10.38 -5.37 -4.12
CA PHE A 211 -11.39 -6.44 -4.13
C PHE A 211 -12.80 -5.83 -4.03
N ARG A 212 -13.68 -6.21 -4.96
CA ARG A 212 -15.11 -5.80 -5.07
C ARG A 212 -15.39 -4.31 -5.30
N GLU A 213 -14.46 -3.45 -4.94
CA GLU A 213 -14.47 -2.02 -5.28
C GLU A 213 -13.38 -1.75 -6.31
N GLU A 214 -13.55 -0.71 -7.11
CA GLU A 214 -12.56 -0.28 -8.07
C GLU A 214 -11.40 0.48 -7.39
N SER A 215 -10.23 0.45 -8.03
CA SER A 215 -9.08 1.25 -7.60
C SER A 215 -9.39 2.74 -7.71
N ILE A 216 -9.32 3.46 -6.58
CA ILE A 216 -9.48 4.92 -6.56
C ILE A 216 -8.34 5.56 -7.35
N TYR A 217 -7.13 5.02 -7.19
CA TYR A 217 -5.95 5.50 -7.90
C TYR A 217 -6.07 5.37 -9.43
N GLU A 218 -6.39 4.16 -9.92
CA GLU A 218 -6.43 3.89 -11.37
C GLU A 218 -7.59 4.63 -12.05
N ASP A 219 -8.76 4.75 -11.40
CA ASP A 219 -9.88 5.58 -11.89
C ASP A 219 -9.44 7.03 -12.11
N LYS A 220 -8.89 7.67 -11.07
CA LYS A 220 -8.42 9.06 -11.14
C LYS A 220 -7.31 9.25 -12.17
N MET A 221 -6.35 8.33 -12.25
CA MET A 221 -5.25 8.43 -13.22
C MET A 221 -5.74 8.29 -14.66
N THR A 222 -6.73 7.42 -14.90
CA THR A 222 -7.36 7.24 -16.22
C THR A 222 -8.08 8.52 -16.64
N ASN A 223 -8.89 9.09 -15.74
CA ASN A 223 -9.60 10.34 -15.98
C ASN A 223 -8.64 11.51 -16.27
N PHE A 224 -7.53 11.60 -15.55
CA PHE A 224 -6.50 12.63 -15.78
C PHE A 224 -5.83 12.52 -17.15
N LYS A 225 -5.49 11.31 -17.60
CA LYS A 225 -4.90 11.08 -18.93
C LYS A 225 -5.85 11.54 -20.04
N THR A 226 -7.13 11.19 -19.94
CA THR A 226 -8.15 11.59 -20.92
C THR A 226 -8.29 13.12 -21.00
N GLN A 227 -8.31 13.81 -19.86
CA GLN A 227 -8.38 15.28 -19.84
C GLN A 227 -7.15 15.93 -20.47
N THR A 228 -5.96 15.39 -20.20
CA THR A 228 -4.70 15.93 -20.74
C THR A 228 -4.62 15.76 -22.27
N ILE A 229 -5.10 14.63 -22.81
CA ILE A 229 -5.17 14.39 -24.25
C ILE A 229 -6.12 15.41 -24.91
N ASN A 230 -7.33 15.57 -24.36
CA ASN A 230 -8.33 16.50 -24.91
C ASN A 230 -7.85 17.96 -24.92
N GLN A 231 -7.09 18.39 -23.90
CA GLN A 231 -6.49 19.73 -23.84
C GLN A 231 -5.41 19.94 -24.91
N ASN A 232 -4.62 18.91 -25.22
CA ASN A 232 -3.59 18.99 -26.28
C ASN A 232 -4.17 18.99 -27.69
N GLU A 233 -5.37 18.44 -27.88
CA GLU A 233 -6.11 18.48 -29.15
C GLU A 233 -6.81 19.82 -29.40
N THR A 234 -7.20 20.54 -28.35
CA THR A 234 -7.81 21.89 -28.46
C THR A 234 -6.80 23.02 -28.62
N LEU A 235 -5.50 22.75 -28.40
CA LEU A 235 -4.39 23.69 -28.58
C LEU A 235 -3.65 23.52 -29.93
N LYS A 236 -4.18 22.67 -30.82
CA LYS A 236 -3.74 22.53 -32.22
C LYS A 236 -4.76 23.17 -33.16
#